data_AF-A0A3N1S705-F1
#
_entry.id   AF-A0A3N1S705-F1
#
_cell.length_a   1.000
_cell.length_b   1.000
_cell.length_c   1.000
_cell.angle_alpha   90.00
_cell.angle_beta   90.00
_cell.angle_gamma   90.00
#
_symmetry.space_group_name_H-M   'P 1'
#
loop_
_entity.id
_entity.type
_entity.pdbx_description
1 polymer ?
#
loop_
_entity_poly.entity_id
_entity_poly.type
_entity_poly.pdbx_seq_one_letter_code
_entity_poly.pdbx_strand_id
1 'polypeptide(L)'
;MLKSTGGRVLAAAVAAFGLVVAAQGTAAAAPKSVGASFGGYGEWNPDPSGGIPGDSIRACDTSADGWGIEVKLDIGRNGTWDRVASTRGHNSPYCSPWKSGDIKEGTPVSVQVTNVDGGVTYPKGSLLLSHA
;
A
#
# COMPACT_ATOMS: atom_id res chain seq x y z
N MET A 1 -1.71 -34.20 45.51
CA MET A 1 -1.46 -32.75 45.40
C MET A 1 -0.51 -32.58 44.21
N LEU A 2 -0.90 -32.11 43.03
CA LEU A 2 -1.40 -30.78 42.69
C LEU A 2 -2.40 -30.86 41.49
N LYS A 3 -3.50 -30.10 41.56
CA LYS A 3 -4.47 -29.81 40.49
C LYS A 3 -3.85 -28.85 39.46
N SER A 4 -4.16 -28.99 38.17
CA SER A 4 -4.57 -27.86 37.31
C SER A 4 -4.96 -28.32 35.90
N THR A 5 -6.24 -28.15 35.60
CA THR A 5 -6.91 -28.21 34.30
C THR A 5 -6.43 -27.08 33.37
N GLY A 6 -6.58 -27.22 32.05
CA GLY A 6 -6.45 -26.08 31.14
C GLY A 6 -6.44 -26.44 29.67
N GLY A 7 -7.62 -26.68 29.09
CA GLY A 7 -7.79 -26.87 27.65
C GLY A 7 -7.40 -25.62 26.86
N ARG A 8 -6.81 -25.81 25.68
CA ARG A 8 -6.58 -24.74 24.70
C ARG A 8 -7.54 -24.95 23.54
N VAL A 9 -8.61 -24.19 23.54
CA VAL A 9 -9.49 -24.01 22.38
C VAL A 9 -8.70 -23.22 21.33
N LEU A 10 -8.38 -23.86 20.21
CA LEU A 10 -7.85 -23.17 19.02
C LEU A 10 -9.02 -22.47 18.34
N ALA A 11 -9.24 -21.20 18.65
CA ALA A 11 -10.16 -20.37 17.91
C ALA A 11 -9.50 -19.95 16.59
N ALA A 12 -9.96 -20.53 15.48
CA ALA A 12 -9.63 -20.07 14.14
C ALA A 12 -10.32 -18.71 13.91
N ALA A 13 -9.55 -17.63 13.94
CA ALA A 13 -10.06 -16.29 13.63
C ALA A 13 -10.12 -16.10 12.11
N VAL A 14 -11.32 -16.13 11.55
CA VAL A 14 -11.58 -15.67 10.18
C VAL A 14 -11.43 -14.15 10.18
N ALA A 15 -10.31 -13.64 9.66
CA ALA A 15 -10.06 -12.20 9.57
C ALA A 15 -10.87 -11.61 8.39
N ALA A 16 -11.97 -10.92 8.71
CA ALA A 16 -12.71 -10.14 7.74
C ALA A 16 -11.94 -8.85 7.41
N PHE A 17 -11.45 -8.73 6.18
CA PHE A 17 -10.87 -7.50 5.65
C PHE A 17 -12.00 -6.50 5.36
N GLY A 18 -12.00 -5.35 6.04
CA GLY A 18 -12.93 -4.25 5.74
C GLY A 18 -12.48 -3.51 4.48
N LEU A 19 -13.23 -3.66 3.39
CA LEU A 19 -12.98 -2.99 2.11
C LEU A 19 -13.65 -1.60 2.10
N VAL A 20 -12.86 -0.55 1.92
CA VAL A 20 -13.37 0.81 1.67
C VAL A 20 -13.16 1.14 0.20
N VAL A 21 -14.25 1.42 -0.53
CA VAL A 21 -14.22 1.81 -1.95
C VAL A 21 -14.53 3.30 -2.07
N ALA A 22 -13.58 4.09 -2.57
CA ALA A 22 -13.79 5.50 -2.92
C ALA A 22 -13.91 5.66 -4.44
N ALA A 23 -14.94 6.37 -4.91
CA ALA A 23 -15.12 6.73 -6.32
C ALA A 23 -14.97 8.26 -6.47
N GLN A 24 -14.16 8.72 -7.43
CA GLN A 24 -13.98 10.14 -7.75
C GLN A 24 -13.97 10.36 -9.28
N GLY A 25 -14.69 11.40 -9.73
CA GLY A 25 -14.95 11.75 -11.13
C GLY A 25 -13.85 12.56 -11.82
N THR A 26 -13.93 12.64 -13.15
CA THR A 26 -12.84 12.96 -14.09
C THR A 26 -12.47 14.44 -14.20
N ALA A 27 -11.19 14.76 -13.96
CA ALA A 27 -10.41 15.86 -14.53
C ALA A 27 -8.92 15.45 -14.42
N ALA A 28 -8.15 15.53 -15.52
CA ALA A 28 -6.74 15.12 -15.66
C ALA A 28 -6.26 14.12 -14.59
N ALA A 29 -6.27 12.81 -14.89
CA ALA A 29 -6.12 11.74 -13.89
C ALA A 29 -4.96 12.00 -12.93
N ALA A 30 -5.27 12.62 -11.79
CA ALA A 30 -4.30 12.90 -10.76
C ALA A 30 -3.91 11.58 -10.11
N PRO A 31 -2.72 11.49 -9.50
CA PRO A 31 -2.36 10.31 -8.73
C PRO A 31 -3.43 10.01 -7.67
N LYS A 32 -3.87 8.76 -7.65
CA LYS A 32 -4.82 8.25 -6.67
C LYS A 32 -4.06 8.01 -5.37
N SER A 33 -4.36 8.80 -4.35
CA SER A 33 -3.78 8.65 -3.01
C SER A 33 -4.51 7.57 -2.20
N VAL A 34 -3.74 6.74 -1.52
CA VAL A 34 -4.21 5.65 -0.65
C VAL A 34 -3.54 5.79 0.70
N GLY A 35 -4.31 6.11 1.73
CA GLY A 35 -3.77 6.29 3.08
C GLY A 35 -3.15 5.02 3.63
N ALA A 36 -2.03 5.13 4.34
CA ALA A 36 -1.55 4.06 5.19
C ALA A 36 -2.41 3.99 6.47
N SER A 37 -2.11 3.05 7.38
CA SER A 37 -2.84 2.98 8.66
C SER A 37 -2.62 4.24 9.50
N PHE A 38 -1.45 4.85 9.37
CA PHE A 38 -1.04 6.10 10.00
C PHE A 38 0.20 6.65 9.27
N GLY A 39 0.68 7.84 9.65
CA GLY A 39 2.00 8.35 9.29
C GLY A 39 2.20 8.82 7.84
N GLY A 40 1.39 8.37 6.89
CA GLY A 40 1.55 8.76 5.49
C GLY A 40 0.59 8.04 4.54
N TYR A 41 0.98 7.99 3.27
CA TYR A 41 0.15 7.48 2.18
C TYR A 41 1.01 6.94 1.03
N GLY A 42 0.39 6.11 0.19
CA GLY A 42 0.90 5.72 -1.10
C GLY A 42 0.15 6.40 -2.22
N GLU A 43 0.77 6.51 -3.38
CA GLU A 43 0.15 7.05 -4.58
C GLU A 43 0.29 6.06 -5.74
N TRP A 44 -0.77 6.00 -6.56
CA TRP A 44 -0.81 5.29 -7.83
C TRP A 44 -1.23 6.26 -8.94
N ASN A 45 -0.40 6.38 -9.98
CA ASN A 45 -0.67 7.24 -11.12
C ASN A 45 -0.74 6.38 -12.40
N PRO A 46 -1.93 6.09 -12.93
CA PRO A 46 -2.09 5.29 -14.14
C PRO A 46 -1.59 6.06 -15.37
N ASP A 47 -2.04 7.29 -15.56
CA ASP A 47 -1.69 8.12 -16.71
C ASP A 47 -0.65 9.19 -16.34
N PRO A 48 0.28 9.55 -17.23
CA PRO A 48 1.19 10.65 -16.97
C PRO A 48 0.43 11.96 -16.80
N SER A 49 0.76 12.71 -15.74
CA SER A 49 0.08 13.96 -15.41
C SER A 49 1.03 14.93 -14.71
N GLY A 50 1.10 16.18 -15.18
CA GLY A 50 1.88 17.24 -14.51
C GLY A 50 3.37 16.92 -14.28
N GLY A 51 4.00 16.14 -15.16
CA GLY A 51 5.39 15.70 -15.01
C GLY A 51 5.59 14.46 -14.12
N ILE A 52 4.51 13.89 -13.59
CA ILE A 52 4.49 12.59 -12.92
C ILE A 52 4.37 11.51 -13.99
N PRO A 53 5.24 10.49 -13.99
CA PRO A 53 5.13 9.40 -14.97
C PRO A 53 3.83 8.62 -14.78
N GLY A 54 3.28 8.11 -15.88
CA GLY A 54 2.22 7.10 -15.85
C GLY A 54 2.74 5.78 -15.32
N ASP A 55 1.81 4.84 -15.13
CA ASP A 55 2.04 3.52 -14.59
C ASP A 55 3.02 3.54 -13.43
N SER A 56 2.79 4.40 -12.44
CA SER A 56 3.78 4.66 -11.40
C SER A 56 3.22 4.66 -9.98
N ILE A 57 4.08 4.26 -9.05
CA ILE A 57 3.78 4.30 -7.61
C ILE A 57 4.83 5.11 -6.86
N ARG A 58 4.41 5.67 -5.72
CA ARG A 58 5.29 6.38 -4.77
C ARG A 58 4.80 6.18 -3.33
N ALA A 59 5.74 6.11 -2.40
CA ALA A 59 5.44 6.11 -0.96
C ALA A 59 5.77 7.48 -0.37
N CYS A 60 4.89 8.02 0.48
CA CYS A 60 5.07 9.31 1.15
C CYS A 60 4.83 9.15 2.66
N ASP A 61 5.89 9.35 3.42
CA ASP A 61 5.89 9.44 4.87
C ASP A 61 5.85 10.91 5.28
N THR A 62 4.89 11.26 6.13
CA THR A 62 4.58 12.63 6.54
C THR A 62 4.69 12.88 8.03
N SER A 63 4.81 11.82 8.84
CA SER A 63 4.89 11.92 10.30
C SER A 63 6.17 11.31 10.86
N ALA A 64 6.81 12.00 11.81
CA ALA A 64 7.97 11.47 12.54
C ALA A 64 7.54 10.50 13.67
N ASP A 65 6.83 9.43 13.32
CA ASP A 65 6.32 8.40 14.26
C ASP A 65 7.22 7.15 14.35
N GLY A 66 8.35 7.16 13.64
CA GLY A 66 9.30 6.05 13.59
C GLY A 66 8.95 4.98 12.56
N TRP A 67 7.86 5.12 11.79
CA TRP A 67 7.47 4.20 10.74
C TRP A 67 7.58 4.86 9.37
N GLY A 68 8.13 4.14 8.41
CA GLY A 68 8.03 4.47 7.00
C GLY A 68 6.76 3.91 6.34
N ILE A 69 6.60 4.23 5.06
CA ILE A 69 5.53 3.77 4.19
C ILE A 69 6.13 2.89 3.09
N GLU A 70 5.45 1.80 2.76
CA GLU A 70 5.76 0.93 1.63
C GLU A 70 4.53 0.74 0.77
N VAL A 71 4.71 0.93 -0.54
CA VAL A 71 3.70 0.76 -1.57
C VAL A 71 4.13 -0.35 -2.50
N LYS A 72 3.24 -1.31 -2.72
CA LYS A 72 3.47 -2.44 -3.63
C LYS A 72 2.42 -2.43 -4.73
N LEU A 73 2.86 -2.67 -5.96
CA LEU A 73 2.01 -2.83 -7.13
C LEU A 73 2.09 -4.28 -7.59
N ASP A 74 0.93 -4.91 -7.76
CA ASP A 74 0.75 -6.20 -8.43
C ASP A 74 0.00 -5.97 -9.73
N ILE A 75 0.68 -6.25 -10.84
CA ILE A 75 0.24 -6.08 -12.22
C ILE A 75 -0.41 -7.38 -12.69
N GLY A 76 -1.66 -7.29 -13.11
CA GLY A 76 -2.49 -8.45 -13.45
C GLY A 76 -3.19 -9.07 -12.25
N ARG A 77 -2.94 -8.58 -11.01
CA ARG A 77 -3.51 -9.11 -9.76
C ARG A 77 -3.20 -10.61 -9.59
N ASN A 78 -1.96 -10.98 -9.87
CA ASN A 78 -1.49 -12.36 -9.90
C ASN A 78 -0.91 -12.84 -8.56
N GLY A 79 -0.84 -11.96 -7.55
CA GLY A 79 -0.29 -12.24 -6.23
C GLY A 79 1.22 -12.00 -6.10
N THR A 80 1.88 -11.50 -7.15
CA THR A 80 3.29 -11.14 -7.16
C THR A 80 3.44 -9.62 -7.15
N TRP A 81 4.37 -9.12 -6.34
CA TRP A 81 4.66 -7.68 -6.30
C TRP A 81 5.68 -7.33 -7.38
N ASP A 82 5.21 -6.75 -8.49
CA ASP A 82 6.06 -6.34 -9.62
C ASP A 82 6.85 -5.06 -9.33
N ARG A 83 6.32 -4.20 -8.46
CA ARG A 83 6.98 -2.94 -8.11
C ARG A 83 6.78 -2.60 -6.63
N VAL A 84 7.84 -2.11 -6.00
CA VAL A 84 7.82 -1.70 -4.59
C VAL A 84 8.50 -0.35 -4.42
N ALA A 85 7.79 0.64 -3.88
CA ALA A 85 8.34 1.93 -3.46
C ALA A 85 8.29 2.02 -1.93
N SER A 86 9.32 2.57 -1.29
CA SER A 86 9.39 2.63 0.17
C SER A 86 10.14 3.86 0.66
N THR A 87 9.76 4.34 1.85
CA THR A 87 10.47 5.38 2.60
C THR A 87 11.35 4.82 3.73
N ARG A 88 11.44 3.49 3.85
CA ARG A 88 12.22 2.82 4.90
C ARG A 88 13.66 3.34 4.92
N GLY A 89 14.15 3.70 6.10
CA GLY A 89 15.50 4.24 6.31
C GLY A 89 15.65 5.74 6.02
N HIS A 90 14.56 6.44 5.67
CA HIS A 90 14.54 7.90 5.55
C HIS A 90 13.77 8.53 6.71
N ASN A 91 14.20 9.73 7.13
CA ASN A 91 13.48 10.51 8.12
C ASN A 91 12.28 11.20 7.48
N SER A 92 11.15 11.20 8.19
CA SER A 92 9.97 11.98 7.83
C SER A 92 10.21 13.50 7.99
N PRO A 93 9.63 14.37 7.13
CA PRO A 93 8.82 14.04 5.96
C PRO A 93 9.68 13.62 4.76
N TYR A 94 9.25 12.56 4.05
CA TYR A 94 9.93 12.08 2.85
C TYR A 94 8.97 11.33 1.92
N CYS A 95 9.02 11.66 0.64
CA CYS A 95 8.43 10.85 -0.42
C CYS A 95 9.54 10.17 -1.22
N SER A 96 9.37 8.89 -1.54
CA SER A 96 10.27 8.20 -2.45
C SER A 96 10.23 8.84 -3.85
N PRO A 97 11.23 8.60 -4.71
CA PRO A 97 11.04 8.81 -6.15
C PRO A 97 9.84 8.00 -6.67
N TRP A 98 9.24 8.47 -7.76
CA TRP A 98 8.26 7.67 -8.50
C TRP A 98 8.96 6.47 -9.11
N LYS A 99 8.37 5.29 -8.93
CA LYS A 99 8.78 4.09 -9.66
C LYS A 99 7.75 3.83 -10.75
N SER A 100 8.16 3.97 -12.00
CA SER A 100 7.31 3.85 -13.19
C SER A 100 7.76 2.70 -14.09
N GLY A 101 7.04 2.52 -15.19
CA GLY A 101 7.35 1.59 -16.27
C GLY A 101 6.06 1.11 -16.92
N ASP A 102 6.11 0.87 -18.22
CA ASP A 102 4.92 0.70 -19.05
C ASP A 102 4.13 -0.56 -18.69
N ILE A 103 2.82 -0.37 -18.54
CA ILE A 103 1.85 -1.44 -18.35
C ILE A 103 0.88 -1.39 -19.54
N LYS A 104 0.47 -2.55 -20.02
CA LYS A 104 -0.54 -2.60 -21.08
C LYS A 104 -1.84 -1.95 -20.58
N GLU A 105 -2.34 -0.96 -21.31
CA GLU A 105 -3.62 -0.29 -21.04
C GLU A 105 -4.76 -1.25 -20.70
N GLY A 106 -5.52 -0.91 -19.67
CA GLY A 106 -6.63 -1.72 -19.15
C GLY A 106 -6.19 -2.93 -18.33
N THR A 107 -4.89 -3.16 -18.11
CA THR A 107 -4.42 -4.26 -17.26
C THR A 107 -4.87 -4.01 -15.81
N PRO A 108 -5.53 -4.97 -15.15
CA PRO A 108 -5.94 -4.81 -13.77
C PRO A 108 -4.71 -4.75 -12.86
N VAL A 109 -4.70 -3.83 -11.91
CA VAL A 109 -3.63 -3.72 -10.92
C VAL A 109 -4.21 -3.71 -9.51
N SER A 110 -3.39 -4.09 -8.54
CA SER A 110 -3.65 -3.85 -7.12
C SER A 110 -2.49 -3.12 -6.47
N VAL A 111 -2.81 -2.12 -5.65
CA VAL A 111 -1.84 -1.26 -4.98
C VAL A 111 -2.04 -1.41 -3.49
N GLN A 112 -1.07 -2.00 -2.81
CA GLN A 112 -1.07 -2.17 -1.36
C GLN A 112 -0.21 -1.08 -0.71
N VAL A 113 -0.73 -0.45 0.34
CA VAL A 113 0.01 0.51 1.17
C VAL A 113 0.09 0.00 2.60
N THR A 114 1.29 -0.08 3.16
CA THR A 114 1.55 -0.56 4.51
C THR A 114 2.55 0.33 5.24
N ASN A 115 2.41 0.40 6.57
CA ASN A 115 3.44 0.97 7.44
C ASN A 115 4.57 -0.05 7.63
N VAL A 116 5.82 0.41 7.60
CA VAL A 116 7.00 -0.43 7.72
C VAL A 116 8.07 0.21 8.59
N ASP A 117 8.79 -0.59 9.37
CA ASP A 117 9.95 -0.15 10.14
C ASP A 117 11.00 -1.27 10.13
N GLY A 118 12.24 -0.96 9.74
CA GLY A 118 13.29 -1.96 9.59
C GLY A 118 12.82 -3.20 8.81
N GLY A 119 12.90 -4.38 9.42
CA GLY A 119 12.42 -5.65 8.84
C GLY A 119 10.93 -5.97 9.10
N VAL A 120 10.18 -5.06 9.73
CA VAL A 120 8.80 -5.27 10.18
C VAL A 120 7.82 -4.58 9.25
N THR A 121 6.71 -5.25 8.97
CA THR A 121 5.54 -4.68 8.28
C THR A 121 4.37 -4.70 9.24
N TYR A 122 3.69 -3.56 9.36
CA TYR A 122 2.49 -3.46 10.18
C TYR A 122 1.39 -4.34 9.58
N PRO A 123 0.67 -5.14 10.40
CA PRO A 123 -0.25 -6.16 9.88
C PRO A 123 -1.50 -5.60 9.20
N LYS A 124 -1.75 -4.29 9.32
CA LYS A 124 -2.86 -3.59 8.66
C LYS A 124 -2.31 -2.67 7.58
N GLY A 125 -3.04 -2.61 6.48
CA GLY A 125 -2.73 -1.72 5.36
C GLY A 125 -4.00 -1.44 4.56
N SER A 126 -3.81 -0.63 3.52
CA SER A 126 -4.87 -0.26 2.59
C SER A 126 -4.61 -0.91 1.24
N LEU A 127 -5.70 -1.17 0.50
CA LEU A 127 -5.63 -1.75 -0.83
C LEU A 127 -6.48 -0.91 -1.79
N LEU A 128 -5.89 -0.54 -2.92
CA LEU A 128 -6.59 0.05 -4.05
C LEU A 128 -6.62 -0.95 -5.20
N LEU A 129 -7.79 -1.16 -5.77
CA LEU A 129 -7.97 -1.89 -7.02
C LEU A 129 -8.16 -0.88 -8.15
N SER A 130 -7.31 -0.95 -9.17
CA SER A 130 -7.36 -0.06 -10.34
C SER A 130 -7.09 -0.86 -11.62
N HIS A 131 -6.99 -0.13 -12.73
CA HIS A 131 -6.33 -0.56 -13.96
C HIS A 131 -5.19 0.43 -14.26
N ALA A 132 -4.24 -0.01 -15.10
CA ALA A 132 -3.45 0.88 -15.95
C ALA A 132 -4.43 1.60 -16.89
#